data_AF-A0A426QE62-F1
#
_entry.id   AF-A0A426QE62-F1
#
_cell.length_a   1.000
_cell.length_b   1.000
_cell.length_c   1.000
_cell.angle_alpha   90.00
_cell.angle_beta   90.00
_cell.angle_gamma   90.00
#
_symmetry.space_group_name_H-M   'P 1'
#
loop_
_entity.id
_entity.type
_entity.pdbx_description
1 polymer ?
#
loop_
_entity_poly.entity_id
_entity_poly.type
_entity_poly.pdbx_seq_one_letter_code
_entity_poly.pdbx_strand_id
1 'polypeptide(L)'
;MASSETKTGVTLLGATGSIGLSTLDVLARHPERYRLMAVTANTDVEGMLRICDRHQPEWAVMADTAAAERLEAGLRRGGSETRVLAGNDGLVQVATLAEVDYVMAAIVGAAGLPPALSAAGAGKTVLLANKEALVMSGALFMDQVRGHHATLLPIDSEHNAVFQCMPDGYIAGQSPQGVRRILLTASGGPFRTRSLDELADVTPAEAVAHPNWDMGRKISVDSATMMNKGLEVIEACWLFAIDVDRVEVVLHPQSVIHSLVDYDDGSVLAQLGNPDMRTPIAHALAWPRRIASGVAPLDLVGVGRLEFEAPDLVRFPCLRLAYEAIRAGGTAPAILNAANEVAVAAFLDERLAFTAIPEVIEAVLGRLTPQPADSLEAVLAADAGAREAARELCARGRRQAVS
;
A
#
# COMPACT_ATOMS: atom_id res chain seq x y z
N MET A 1 23.63 19.12 28.54
CA MET A 1 23.62 17.68 28.82
C MET A 1 22.61 17.07 27.87
N ALA A 2 23.06 16.54 26.73
CA ALA A 2 22.16 15.84 25.82
C ALA A 2 21.70 14.57 26.53
N SER A 3 20.40 14.39 26.76
CA SER A 3 19.91 13.07 27.14
C SER A 3 20.35 12.10 26.05
N SER A 4 20.87 10.96 26.45
CA SER A 4 21.00 9.79 25.60
C SER A 4 19.60 9.41 25.12
N GLU A 5 19.08 10.05 24.08
CA GLU A 5 17.84 9.62 23.43
C GLU A 5 18.11 8.22 22.89
N THR A 6 17.45 7.23 23.47
CA THR A 6 17.38 5.88 22.91
C THR A 6 16.86 5.98 21.49
N LYS A 7 17.63 5.46 20.53
CA LYS A 7 17.23 5.42 19.12
C LYS A 7 15.94 4.63 18.96
N THR A 8 15.05 5.08 18.09
CA THR A 8 13.84 4.37 17.70
C THR A 8 14.23 3.12 16.90
N GLY A 9 13.84 1.95 17.40
CA GLY A 9 14.03 0.67 16.72
C GLY A 9 13.04 0.50 15.57
N VAL A 10 13.54 0.20 14.37
CA VAL A 10 12.71 0.06 13.17
C VAL A 10 12.82 -1.35 12.60
N THR A 11 11.68 -2.01 12.41
CA THR A 11 11.54 -3.20 11.58
C THR A 11 10.98 -2.81 10.21
N LEU A 12 11.64 -3.26 9.15
CA LEU A 12 11.23 -3.01 7.77
C LEU A 12 10.71 -4.29 7.11
N LEU A 13 9.39 -4.39 6.98
CA LEU A 13 8.73 -5.49 6.29
C LEU A 13 8.71 -5.20 4.78
N GLY A 14 9.50 -5.93 3.97
CA GLY A 14 9.60 -5.69 2.52
C GLY A 14 10.75 -4.75 2.12
N ALA A 15 11.95 -4.96 2.67
CA ALA A 15 13.12 -4.10 2.53
C ALA A 15 13.70 -4.01 1.12
N THR A 16 13.57 -5.06 0.30
CA THR A 16 14.10 -5.07 -1.08
C THR A 16 13.17 -4.41 -2.10
N GLY A 17 11.94 -4.03 -1.72
CA GLY A 17 11.01 -3.31 -2.57
C GLY A 17 11.28 -1.79 -2.60
N SER A 18 10.59 -1.07 -3.49
CA SER A 18 10.77 0.38 -3.68
C SER A 18 10.56 1.20 -2.38
N ILE A 19 9.50 0.93 -1.62
CA ILE A 19 9.25 1.56 -0.31
C ILE A 19 10.36 1.19 0.69
N GLY A 20 10.82 -0.05 0.68
CA GLY A 20 11.89 -0.51 1.55
C GLY A 20 13.20 0.23 1.30
N LEU A 21 13.62 0.32 0.05
CA LEU A 21 14.82 1.05 -0.35
C LEU A 21 14.69 2.55 -0.04
N SER A 22 13.53 3.16 -0.28
CA SER A 22 13.25 4.55 0.08
C SER A 22 13.31 4.77 1.60
N THR A 23 12.80 3.81 2.38
CA THR A 23 12.87 3.84 3.85
C THR A 23 14.32 3.77 4.31
N LEU A 24 15.12 2.85 3.76
CA LEU A 24 16.54 2.74 4.07
C LEU A 24 17.32 4.02 3.72
N ASP A 25 16.98 4.70 2.61
CA ASP A 25 17.57 6.00 2.25
C ASP A 25 17.24 7.08 3.29
N VAL A 26 15.99 7.16 3.76
CA VAL A 26 15.59 8.11 4.80
C VAL A 26 16.26 7.78 6.14
N LEU A 27 16.25 6.51 6.57
CA LEU A 27 16.90 6.09 7.83
C LEU A 27 18.39 6.39 7.84
N ALA A 28 19.09 6.16 6.72
CA ALA A 28 20.53 6.40 6.60
C ALA A 28 20.92 7.88 6.76
N ARG A 29 19.98 8.82 6.58
CA ARG A 29 20.19 10.26 6.78
C ARG A 29 20.08 10.68 8.25
N HIS A 30 19.47 9.86 9.09
CA HIS A 30 19.21 10.14 10.51
C HIS A 30 19.71 9.00 11.42
N PRO A 31 20.99 8.58 11.32
CA PRO A 31 21.52 7.45 12.08
C PRO A 31 21.55 7.72 13.59
N GLU A 32 21.46 8.98 14.02
CA GLU A 32 21.37 9.37 15.42
C GLU A 32 19.97 9.14 16.02
N ARG A 33 18.93 9.03 15.18
CA ARG A 33 17.52 8.85 15.61
C ARG A 33 17.04 7.43 15.51
N TYR A 34 17.47 6.69 14.49
CA TYR A 34 16.92 5.38 14.18
C TYR A 34 17.98 4.28 14.28
N ARG A 35 17.54 3.11 14.73
CA ARG A 35 18.29 1.87 14.67
C ARG A 35 17.50 0.85 13.86
N LEU A 36 18.07 0.36 12.77
CA LEU A 36 17.45 -0.70 11.98
C LEU A 36 17.59 -2.04 12.73
N MET A 37 16.47 -2.56 13.23
CA MET A 37 16.44 -3.79 14.02
C MET A 37 16.30 -5.01 13.12
N ALA A 38 15.36 -4.96 12.17
CA ALA A 38 15.11 -6.07 11.27
C ALA A 38 14.76 -5.61 9.85
N VAL A 39 15.13 -6.44 8.88
CA VAL A 39 14.75 -6.30 7.46
C VAL A 39 14.15 -7.60 6.97
N THR A 40 13.13 -7.52 6.11
CA THR A 40 12.52 -8.72 5.55
C THR A 40 12.37 -8.64 4.03
N ALA A 41 12.41 -9.78 3.35
CA ALA A 41 12.08 -9.89 1.94
C ALA A 41 11.44 -11.25 1.64
N ASN A 42 11.00 -11.44 0.39
CA ASN A 42 10.45 -12.72 -0.04
C ASN A 42 11.57 -13.68 -0.50
N THR A 43 12.12 -13.44 -1.71
CA THR A 43 13.08 -14.33 -2.38
C THR A 43 14.37 -13.66 -2.87
N ASP A 44 14.45 -12.32 -2.83
CA ASP A 44 15.62 -11.55 -3.31
C ASP A 44 16.80 -11.61 -2.32
N VAL A 45 17.54 -12.72 -2.38
CA VAL A 45 18.71 -12.97 -1.53
C VAL A 45 19.83 -11.97 -1.81
N GLU A 46 20.07 -11.60 -3.06
CA GLU A 46 21.17 -10.70 -3.42
C GLU A 46 20.91 -9.27 -2.94
N GLY A 47 19.69 -8.77 -3.12
CA GLY A 47 19.26 -7.50 -2.54
C GLY A 47 19.37 -7.50 -1.03
N MET A 48 18.93 -8.58 -0.37
CA MET A 48 19.02 -8.69 1.07
C MET A 48 20.47 -8.72 1.58
N LEU A 49 21.38 -9.42 0.91
CA LEU A 49 22.81 -9.42 1.25
C LEU A 49 23.40 -8.01 1.18
N ARG A 50 23.10 -7.24 0.12
CA ARG A 50 23.54 -5.85 -0.01
C ARG A 50 22.99 -4.96 1.11
N ILE A 51 21.74 -5.15 1.48
CA ILE A 51 21.10 -4.40 2.56
C ILE A 51 21.77 -4.74 3.91
N CYS A 52 21.97 -6.02 4.19
CA CYS A 52 22.59 -6.46 5.45
C CYS A 52 24.05 -5.99 5.56
N ASP A 53 24.82 -6.06 4.47
CA ASP A 53 26.20 -5.56 4.43
C ASP A 53 26.28 -4.06 4.75
N ARG A 54 25.40 -3.26 4.14
CA ARG A 54 25.39 -1.80 4.31
C ARG A 54 24.83 -1.34 5.65
N HIS A 55 23.76 -1.96 6.13
CA HIS A 55 22.98 -1.46 7.26
C HIS A 55 23.13 -2.27 8.54
N GLN A 56 23.74 -3.46 8.47
CA GLN A 56 24.05 -4.34 9.61
C GLN A 56 22.87 -4.49 10.59
N PRO A 57 21.66 -4.87 10.12
CA PRO A 57 20.52 -5.08 10.99
C PRO A 57 20.76 -6.27 11.94
N GLU A 58 20.09 -6.30 13.07
CA GLU A 58 20.22 -7.43 14.01
C GLU A 58 19.57 -8.70 13.45
N TRP A 59 18.45 -8.55 12.74
CA TRP A 59 17.69 -9.65 12.14
C TRP A 59 17.45 -9.45 10.64
N ALA A 60 17.52 -10.54 9.89
CA ALA A 60 17.02 -10.61 8.52
C ALA A 60 16.04 -11.77 8.39
N VAL A 61 14.93 -11.55 7.68
CA VAL A 61 13.90 -12.58 7.46
C VAL A 61 13.63 -12.75 5.99
N MET A 62 13.67 -13.99 5.51
CA MET A 62 13.14 -14.33 4.18
C MET A 62 11.84 -15.11 4.32
N ALA A 63 10.78 -14.66 3.65
CA ALA A 63 9.51 -15.39 3.67
C ALA A 63 9.64 -16.77 3.01
N ASP A 64 10.48 -16.89 1.97
CA ASP A 64 10.85 -18.18 1.38
C ASP A 64 11.98 -18.85 2.20
N THR A 65 11.72 -20.06 2.71
CA THR A 65 12.67 -20.80 3.54
C THR A 65 13.96 -21.13 2.79
N ALA A 66 13.89 -21.47 1.51
CA ALA A 66 15.09 -21.77 0.72
C ALA A 66 15.94 -20.51 0.50
N ALA A 67 15.32 -19.34 0.33
CA ALA A 67 16.01 -18.06 0.29
C ALA A 67 16.65 -17.70 1.63
N ALA A 68 16.00 -18.02 2.75
CA ALA A 68 16.57 -17.83 4.10
C ALA A 68 17.88 -18.61 4.27
N GLU A 69 17.90 -19.89 3.90
CA GLU A 69 19.10 -20.73 3.97
C GLU A 69 20.25 -20.17 3.10
N ARG A 70 19.93 -19.73 1.89
CA ARG A 70 20.92 -19.10 0.99
C ARG A 70 21.46 -17.79 1.55
N LEU A 71 20.59 -16.97 2.15
CA LEU A 71 20.96 -15.71 2.79
C LEU A 71 21.89 -15.97 3.98
N GLU A 72 21.52 -16.89 4.87
CA GLU A 72 22.32 -17.21 6.06
C GLU A 72 23.72 -17.71 5.68
N ALA A 73 23.82 -18.59 4.68
CA ALA A 73 25.10 -19.04 4.16
C ALA A 73 25.92 -17.88 3.56
N GLY A 74 25.27 -16.93 2.89
CA GLY A 74 25.91 -15.72 2.34
C GLY A 74 26.44 -14.79 3.44
N LEU A 75 25.63 -14.49 4.46
CA LEU A 75 25.99 -13.63 5.58
C LEU A 75 27.14 -14.21 6.40
N ARG A 76 27.13 -15.51 6.69
CA ARG A 76 28.23 -16.19 7.38
C ARG A 76 29.54 -16.11 6.61
N ARG A 77 29.51 -16.26 5.28
CA ARG A 77 30.71 -16.08 4.44
C ARG A 77 31.23 -14.65 4.45
N GLY A 78 30.33 -13.66 4.57
CA GLY A 78 30.67 -12.24 4.69
C GLY A 78 31.07 -11.79 6.09
N GLY A 79 31.00 -12.68 7.10
CA GLY A 79 31.32 -12.33 8.49
C GLY A 79 30.29 -11.43 9.19
N SER A 80 29.05 -11.38 8.68
CA SER A 80 27.98 -10.60 9.30
C SER A 80 27.43 -11.27 10.56
N GLU A 81 27.08 -10.47 11.56
CA GLU A 81 26.44 -10.93 12.81
C GLU A 81 24.90 -10.98 12.72
N THR A 82 24.33 -10.56 11.58
CA THR A 82 22.88 -10.56 11.35
C THR A 82 22.32 -11.99 11.46
N ARG A 83 21.31 -12.16 12.31
CA ARG A 83 20.65 -13.45 12.54
C ARG A 83 19.52 -13.64 11.53
N VAL A 84 19.39 -14.84 10.97
CA VAL A 84 18.39 -15.15 9.94
C VAL A 84 17.21 -15.92 10.52
N LEU A 85 16.00 -15.46 10.22
CA LEU A 85 14.76 -16.21 10.42
C LEU A 85 14.10 -16.49 9.06
N ALA A 86 13.11 -17.39 9.06
CA ALA A 86 12.40 -17.81 7.85
C ALA A 86 10.88 -17.81 8.04
N GLY A 87 10.16 -17.64 6.95
CA GLY A 87 8.71 -17.81 6.89
C GLY A 87 7.90 -16.74 7.62
N ASN A 88 6.59 -16.95 7.63
CA ASN A 88 5.63 -16.01 8.23
C ASN A 88 5.83 -15.84 9.73
N ASP A 89 6.20 -16.90 10.45
CA ASP A 89 6.49 -16.83 11.88
C ASP A 89 7.67 -15.91 12.16
N GLY A 90 8.72 -15.96 11.31
CA GLY A 90 9.83 -15.02 11.38
C GLY A 90 9.40 -13.57 11.14
N LEU A 91 8.49 -13.33 10.19
CA LEU A 91 7.95 -11.98 9.91
C LEU A 91 7.19 -11.42 11.12
N VAL A 92 6.33 -12.23 11.73
CA VAL A 92 5.56 -11.87 12.93
C VAL A 92 6.47 -11.63 14.12
N GLN A 93 7.47 -12.49 14.32
CA GLN A 93 8.45 -12.37 15.40
C GLN A 93 9.19 -11.03 15.34
N VAL A 94 9.77 -10.67 14.19
CA VAL A 94 10.53 -9.41 14.08
C VAL A 94 9.65 -8.15 14.13
N ALA A 95 8.37 -8.27 13.75
CA ALA A 95 7.41 -7.18 13.85
C ALA A 95 6.97 -6.89 15.30
N THR A 96 7.21 -7.83 16.22
CA THR A 96 6.71 -7.77 17.60
C THR A 96 7.80 -7.73 18.67
N LEU A 97 9.08 -7.70 18.29
CA LEU A 97 10.22 -7.56 19.21
C LEU A 97 10.05 -6.39 20.17
N ALA A 98 10.52 -6.54 21.42
CA ALA A 98 10.36 -5.51 22.45
C ALA A 98 11.14 -4.23 22.11
N GLU A 99 12.29 -4.38 21.46
CA GLU A 99 13.21 -3.31 21.05
C GLU A 99 12.80 -2.62 19.74
N VAL A 100 11.72 -3.08 19.11
CA VAL A 100 11.14 -2.45 17.91
C VAL A 100 10.03 -1.50 18.35
N ASP A 101 10.14 -0.24 17.95
CA ASP A 101 9.12 0.77 18.19
C ASP A 101 8.23 0.90 16.95
N TYR A 102 8.87 0.97 15.78
CA TYR A 102 8.24 1.30 14.50
C TYR A 102 8.32 0.11 13.54
N VAL A 103 7.21 -0.17 12.87
CA VAL A 103 7.14 -1.23 11.85
C VAL A 103 6.70 -0.60 10.52
N MET A 104 7.61 -0.57 9.55
CA MET A 104 7.27 -0.21 8.17
C MET A 104 6.66 -1.43 7.48
N ALA A 105 5.34 -1.40 7.31
CA ALA A 105 4.57 -2.45 6.66
C ALA A 105 4.51 -2.22 5.14
N ALA A 106 5.51 -2.71 4.41
CA ALA A 106 5.68 -2.50 2.97
C ALA A 106 5.74 -3.80 2.14
N ILE A 107 5.31 -4.93 2.71
CA ILE A 107 5.07 -6.18 1.95
C ILE A 107 3.83 -5.96 1.08
N VAL A 108 3.92 -6.26 -0.21
CA VAL A 108 2.81 -6.08 -1.17
C VAL A 108 1.73 -7.15 -0.97
N GLY A 109 0.46 -6.75 -1.04
CA GLY A 109 -0.69 -7.65 -1.07
C GLY A 109 -1.02 -8.31 0.27
N ALA A 110 -1.89 -9.31 0.22
CA ALA A 110 -2.42 -10.01 1.39
C ALA A 110 -1.33 -10.61 2.33
N ALA A 111 -0.16 -10.96 1.79
CA ALA A 111 0.93 -11.57 2.55
C ALA A 111 1.47 -10.67 3.68
N GLY A 112 1.30 -9.34 3.56
CA GLY A 112 1.73 -8.40 4.59
C GLY A 112 0.77 -8.25 5.77
N LEU A 113 -0.46 -8.78 5.67
CA LEU A 113 -1.49 -8.59 6.69
C LEU A 113 -1.11 -9.23 8.04
N PRO A 114 -0.73 -10.52 8.15
CA PRO A 114 -0.42 -11.12 9.45
C PRO A 114 0.67 -10.39 10.26
N PRO A 115 1.84 -10.02 9.70
CA PRO A 115 2.85 -9.30 10.48
C PRO A 115 2.44 -7.85 10.79
N ALA A 116 1.71 -7.16 9.92
CA ALA A 116 1.22 -5.81 10.19
C ALA A 116 0.17 -5.79 11.31
N LEU A 117 -0.76 -6.75 11.30
CA LEU A 117 -1.77 -6.92 12.35
C LEU A 117 -1.13 -7.28 13.69
N SER A 118 -0.09 -8.13 13.67
CA SER A 118 0.67 -8.50 14.87
C SER A 118 1.44 -7.31 15.45
N ALA A 119 2.00 -6.44 14.61
CA ALA A 119 2.62 -5.20 15.06
C ALA A 119 1.61 -4.26 15.74
N ALA A 120 0.40 -4.14 15.19
CA ALA A 120 -0.67 -3.39 15.83
C ALA A 120 -1.07 -4.02 17.17
N GLY A 121 -1.23 -5.35 17.23
CA GLY A 121 -1.52 -6.09 18.46
C GLY A 121 -0.44 -5.95 19.55
N ALA A 122 0.82 -5.72 19.15
CA ALA A 122 1.92 -5.44 20.05
C ALA A 122 2.06 -3.95 20.43
N GLY A 123 1.09 -3.09 20.08
CA GLY A 123 1.07 -1.67 20.43
C GLY A 123 2.14 -0.83 19.70
N LYS A 124 2.65 -1.30 18.56
CA LYS A 124 3.71 -0.60 17.81
C LYS A 124 3.18 0.62 17.07
N THR A 125 4.10 1.48 16.61
CA THR A 125 3.76 2.45 15.55
C THR A 125 3.88 1.75 14.20
N VAL A 126 2.76 1.51 13.54
CA VAL A 126 2.69 0.88 12.23
C VAL A 126 2.68 1.96 11.15
N LEU A 127 3.73 1.97 10.34
CA LEU A 127 3.85 2.82 9.15
C LEU A 127 3.32 2.00 7.97
N LEU A 128 2.07 2.24 7.58
CA LEU A 128 1.34 1.38 6.65
C LEU A 128 1.51 1.86 5.21
N ALA A 129 2.29 1.11 4.42
CA ALA A 129 2.39 1.28 2.97
C ALA A 129 1.61 0.20 2.19
N ASN A 130 1.35 -0.95 2.82
CA ASN A 130 0.51 -2.00 2.28
C ASN A 130 -0.98 -1.64 2.45
N LYS A 131 -1.57 -1.05 1.42
CA LYS A 131 -3.00 -0.74 1.38
C LYS A 131 -3.87 -1.99 1.42
N GLU A 132 -3.45 -3.09 0.78
CA GLU A 132 -4.23 -4.33 0.71
C GLU A 132 -4.49 -4.92 2.10
N ALA A 133 -3.55 -4.81 3.04
CA ALA A 133 -3.75 -5.24 4.41
C ALA A 133 -4.97 -4.54 5.05
N LEU A 134 -5.10 -3.22 4.90
CA LEU A 134 -6.24 -2.47 5.46
C LEU A 134 -7.52 -2.67 4.65
N VAL A 135 -7.43 -2.74 3.31
CA VAL A 135 -8.58 -3.04 2.45
C VAL A 135 -9.24 -4.35 2.85
N MET A 136 -8.45 -5.41 3.06
CA MET A 136 -8.97 -6.75 3.34
C MET A 136 -9.51 -6.89 4.76
N SER A 137 -8.83 -6.31 5.74
CA SER A 137 -9.13 -6.54 7.16
C SER A 137 -9.97 -5.44 7.80
N GLY A 138 -9.98 -4.23 7.24
CA GLY A 138 -10.86 -3.12 7.61
C GLY A 138 -11.03 -2.95 9.12
N ALA A 139 -12.24 -3.21 9.60
CA ALA A 139 -12.60 -3.13 11.01
C ALA A 139 -11.65 -3.93 11.92
N LEU A 140 -11.22 -5.13 11.54
CA LEU A 140 -10.31 -5.96 12.35
C LEU A 140 -8.98 -5.25 12.61
N PHE A 141 -8.41 -4.62 11.59
CA PHE A 141 -7.16 -3.87 11.74
C PHE A 141 -7.35 -2.68 12.67
N MET A 142 -8.42 -1.93 12.44
CA MET A 142 -8.71 -0.73 13.23
C MET A 142 -9.06 -1.05 14.68
N ASP A 143 -9.72 -2.20 14.93
CA ASP A 143 -10.00 -2.71 16.26
C ASP A 143 -8.72 -3.15 16.97
N GLN A 144 -7.79 -3.80 16.27
CA GLN A 144 -6.47 -4.13 16.82
C GLN A 144 -5.68 -2.87 17.19
N VAL A 145 -5.67 -1.86 16.32
CA VAL A 145 -5.01 -0.58 16.58
C VAL A 145 -5.59 0.09 17.83
N ARG A 146 -6.93 0.19 17.91
CA ARG A 146 -7.63 0.81 19.05
C ARG A 146 -7.45 0.01 20.35
N GLY A 147 -7.58 -1.31 20.29
CA GLY A 147 -7.54 -2.20 21.46
C GLY A 147 -6.16 -2.31 22.12
N HIS A 148 -5.09 -2.08 21.36
CA HIS A 148 -3.71 -2.20 21.85
C HIS A 148 -2.96 -0.86 21.91
N HIS A 149 -3.67 0.25 21.71
CA HIS A 149 -3.09 1.60 21.69
C HIS A 149 -1.92 1.75 20.69
N ALA A 150 -1.96 1.00 19.59
CA ALA A 150 -1.01 1.18 18.51
C ALA A 150 -1.25 2.52 17.80
N THR A 151 -0.21 3.01 17.12
CA THR A 151 -0.33 4.19 16.26
C THR A 151 -0.28 3.74 14.81
N LEU A 152 -1.24 4.16 14.00
CA LEU A 152 -1.27 3.86 12.56
C LEU A 152 -1.00 5.14 11.76
N LEU A 153 0.06 5.14 10.97
CA LEU A 153 0.44 6.27 10.13
C LEU A 153 0.47 5.84 8.65
N PRO A 154 -0.30 6.52 7.77
CA PRO A 154 -0.30 6.18 6.36
C PRO A 154 1.00 6.59 5.67
N ILE A 155 1.53 5.68 4.86
CA ILE A 155 2.68 5.91 3.97
C ILE A 155 2.24 6.13 2.54
N ASP A 156 1.11 5.56 2.12
CA ASP A 156 0.56 5.81 0.79
C ASP A 156 0.38 7.32 0.56
N SER A 157 0.75 7.79 -0.63
CA SER A 157 1.09 9.20 -0.84
C SER A 157 -0.11 10.11 -0.63
N GLU A 158 -1.27 9.67 -1.10
CA GLU A 158 -2.54 10.37 -1.02
C GLU A 158 -3.07 10.38 0.41
N HIS A 159 -3.02 9.25 1.13
CA HIS A 159 -3.48 9.21 2.52
C HIS A 159 -2.52 9.93 3.46
N ASN A 160 -1.22 9.90 3.20
CA ASN A 160 -0.26 10.71 3.95
C ASN A 160 -0.52 12.21 3.72
N ALA A 161 -0.87 12.60 2.50
CA ALA A 161 -1.27 13.96 2.16
C ALA A 161 -2.56 14.37 2.90
N VAL A 162 -3.59 13.51 2.89
CA VAL A 162 -4.81 13.72 3.69
C VAL A 162 -4.46 13.88 5.16
N PHE A 163 -3.66 12.96 5.72
CA PHE A 163 -3.29 12.97 7.14
C PHE A 163 -2.52 14.24 7.53
N GLN A 164 -1.64 14.74 6.67
CA GLN A 164 -0.94 16.02 6.87
C GLN A 164 -1.88 17.24 6.84
N CYS A 165 -3.05 17.10 6.23
CA CYS A 165 -4.08 18.14 6.16
C CYS A 165 -5.20 17.94 7.19
N MET A 166 -5.12 16.94 8.06
CA MET A 166 -6.11 16.72 9.12
C MET A 166 -5.94 17.72 10.27
N PRO A 167 -6.98 17.92 11.10
CA PRO A 167 -6.89 18.75 12.30
C PRO A 167 -5.76 18.32 13.24
N ASP A 168 -5.19 19.28 13.96
CA ASP A 168 -4.14 19.00 14.94
C ASP A 168 -4.57 17.92 15.95
N GLY A 169 -3.69 16.94 16.18
CA GLY A 169 -3.95 15.83 17.09
C GLY A 169 -4.85 14.73 16.53
N TYR A 170 -5.14 14.73 15.21
CA TYR A 170 -5.87 13.66 14.54
C TYR A 170 -5.24 12.27 14.77
N ILE A 171 -6.10 11.27 14.98
CA ILE A 171 -5.73 9.86 15.16
C ILE A 171 -6.47 9.04 14.11
N ALA A 172 -5.73 8.20 13.37
CA ALA A 172 -6.31 7.33 12.34
C ALA A 172 -7.42 6.44 12.91
N GLY A 173 -8.52 6.30 12.15
CA GLY A 173 -9.71 5.55 12.54
C GLY A 173 -10.69 6.31 13.41
N GLN A 174 -10.48 7.61 13.63
CA GLN A 174 -11.44 8.49 14.26
C GLN A 174 -12.04 9.44 13.22
N SER A 175 -13.32 9.77 13.36
CA SER A 175 -13.95 10.72 12.44
C SER A 175 -13.40 12.13 12.71
N PRO A 176 -12.81 12.79 11.70
CA PRO A 176 -12.21 14.12 11.88
C PRO A 176 -13.28 15.20 12.06
N GLN A 177 -13.06 16.10 13.01
CA GLN A 177 -13.97 17.24 13.24
C GLN A 177 -13.82 18.30 12.16
N GLY A 178 -14.94 18.85 11.70
CA GLY A 178 -14.98 19.95 10.73
C GLY A 178 -14.63 19.58 9.29
N VAL A 179 -14.18 18.34 9.04
CA VAL A 179 -13.94 17.84 7.68
C VAL A 179 -15.28 17.48 7.07
N ARG A 180 -15.54 17.95 5.84
CA ARG A 180 -16.74 17.69 5.03
C ARG A 180 -16.52 16.55 4.05
N ARG A 181 -15.42 16.53 3.31
CA ARG A 181 -15.06 15.44 2.39
C ARG A 181 -13.55 15.37 2.15
N ILE A 182 -13.09 14.22 1.66
CA ILE A 182 -11.73 14.02 1.17
C ILE A 182 -11.76 14.04 -0.36
N LEU A 183 -10.83 14.76 -0.98
CA LEU A 183 -10.57 14.70 -2.41
C LEU A 183 -9.29 13.88 -2.64
N LEU A 184 -9.47 12.67 -3.15
CA LEU A 184 -8.42 11.71 -3.39
C LEU A 184 -7.93 11.84 -4.84
N THR A 185 -6.76 12.46 -5.03
CA THR A 185 -6.27 12.74 -6.38
C THR A 185 -5.69 11.50 -7.05
N ALA A 186 -5.85 11.33 -8.36
CA ALA A 186 -5.30 10.22 -9.13
C ALA A 186 -4.60 10.71 -10.41
N SER A 187 -3.51 10.07 -10.87
CA SER A 187 -2.87 10.42 -12.14
C SER A 187 -3.78 10.15 -13.37
N GLY A 188 -4.71 9.20 -13.22
CA GLY A 188 -5.53 8.63 -14.29
C GLY A 188 -4.83 7.53 -15.10
N GLY A 189 -3.59 7.18 -14.76
CA GLY A 189 -2.82 6.14 -15.42
C GLY A 189 -2.44 6.46 -16.88
N PRO A 190 -1.74 5.53 -17.57
CA PRO A 190 -1.31 5.71 -18.96
C PRO A 190 -2.46 5.79 -19.97
N PHE A 191 -3.66 5.31 -19.63
CA PHE A 191 -4.79 5.18 -20.56
C PHE A 191 -5.90 6.22 -20.34
N ARG A 192 -5.62 7.28 -19.55
CA ARG A 192 -6.58 8.37 -19.25
C ARG A 192 -7.25 8.92 -20.51
N THR A 193 -6.48 9.15 -21.57
CA THR A 193 -6.95 9.81 -22.80
C THR A 193 -7.06 8.88 -24.01
N ARG A 194 -6.73 7.59 -23.86
CA ARG A 194 -6.78 6.58 -24.95
C ARG A 194 -8.24 6.28 -25.32
N SER A 195 -8.61 6.00 -26.56
CA SER A 195 -10.02 5.67 -26.85
C SER A 195 -10.42 4.32 -26.23
N LEU A 196 -11.71 4.10 -25.97
CA LEU A 196 -12.18 2.84 -25.35
C LEU A 196 -11.94 1.64 -26.26
N ASP A 197 -12.11 1.80 -27.57
CA ASP A 197 -11.91 0.73 -28.56
C ASP A 197 -10.45 0.23 -28.57
N GLU A 198 -9.49 1.13 -28.33
CA GLU A 198 -8.06 0.80 -28.30
C GLU A 198 -7.64 0.09 -26.99
N LEU A 199 -8.49 0.01 -25.97
CA LEU A 199 -8.15 -0.65 -24.70
C LEU A 199 -8.10 -2.19 -24.82
N ALA A 200 -8.76 -2.75 -25.83
CA ALA A 200 -8.77 -4.20 -26.07
C ALA A 200 -7.38 -4.75 -26.42
N ASP A 201 -6.55 -3.92 -27.06
CA ASP A 201 -5.21 -4.29 -27.55
C ASP A 201 -4.07 -3.88 -26.59
N VAL A 202 -4.40 -3.38 -25.39
CA VAL A 202 -3.40 -2.96 -24.39
C VAL A 202 -2.56 -4.15 -23.93
N THR A 203 -1.25 -3.99 -23.98
CA THR A 203 -0.28 -4.98 -23.52
C THR A 203 0.20 -4.73 -22.09
N PRO A 204 0.74 -5.74 -21.39
CA PRO A 204 1.38 -5.56 -20.09
C PRO A 204 2.53 -4.54 -20.10
N ALA A 205 3.30 -4.47 -21.19
CA ALA A 205 4.39 -3.52 -21.32
C ALA A 205 3.90 -2.07 -21.32
N GLU A 206 2.81 -1.79 -22.04
CA GLU A 206 2.17 -0.47 -22.04
C GLU A 206 1.58 -0.12 -20.67
N ALA A 207 0.91 -1.08 -20.01
CA ALA A 207 0.28 -0.83 -18.71
C ALA A 207 1.29 -0.57 -17.58
N VAL A 208 2.50 -1.15 -17.67
CA VAL A 208 3.56 -0.95 -16.66
C VAL A 208 4.33 0.37 -16.88
N ALA A 209 4.26 0.95 -18.07
CA ALA A 209 4.91 2.22 -18.39
C ALA A 209 4.14 3.43 -17.83
N HIS A 210 4.18 3.61 -16.50
CA HIS A 210 3.45 4.69 -15.83
C HIS A 210 4.10 6.08 -16.10
N PRO A 211 3.31 7.14 -16.36
CA PRO A 211 3.84 8.44 -16.80
C PRO A 211 4.65 9.20 -15.73
N ASN A 212 4.31 9.04 -14.45
CA ASN A 212 4.83 9.89 -13.37
C ASN A 212 5.67 9.15 -12.32
N TRP A 213 5.62 7.82 -12.28
CA TRP A 213 6.12 7.04 -11.14
C TRP A 213 6.81 5.77 -11.64
N ASP A 214 7.95 5.44 -11.06
CA ASP A 214 8.59 4.14 -11.22
C ASP A 214 8.09 3.21 -10.10
N MET A 215 7.28 2.22 -10.47
CA MET A 215 6.54 1.38 -9.53
C MET A 215 6.59 -0.10 -9.91
N GLY A 216 6.21 -0.96 -8.97
CA GLY A 216 6.07 -2.39 -9.25
C GLY A 216 5.03 -2.68 -10.35
N ARG A 217 5.18 -3.83 -11.02
CA ARG A 217 4.30 -4.23 -12.14
C ARG A 217 2.81 -4.24 -11.75
N LYS A 218 2.46 -4.83 -10.60
CA LYS A 218 1.06 -4.95 -10.13
C LYS A 218 0.40 -3.58 -9.93
N ILE A 219 1.03 -2.69 -9.16
CA ILE A 219 0.49 -1.35 -8.90
C ILE A 219 0.42 -0.49 -10.16
N SER A 220 1.32 -0.70 -11.14
CA SER A 220 1.26 0.00 -12.43
C SER A 220 0.01 -0.40 -13.23
N VAL A 221 -0.34 -1.70 -13.27
CA VAL A 221 -1.60 -2.17 -13.88
C VAL A 221 -2.81 -1.68 -13.10
N ASP A 222 -2.77 -1.70 -11.77
CA ASP A 222 -3.85 -1.15 -10.95
C ASP A 222 -4.05 0.35 -11.18
N SER A 223 -2.98 1.11 -11.42
CA SER A 223 -3.07 2.52 -11.78
C SER A 223 -3.69 2.70 -13.17
N ALA A 224 -3.31 1.86 -14.13
CA ALA A 224 -3.87 1.87 -15.48
C ALA A 224 -5.37 1.53 -15.52
N THR A 225 -5.86 0.65 -14.64
CA THR A 225 -7.29 0.32 -14.51
C THR A 225 -8.04 1.23 -13.55
N MET A 226 -7.34 2.14 -12.85
CA MET A 226 -7.81 2.87 -11.66
C MET A 226 -8.27 1.97 -10.49
N MET A 227 -7.99 0.67 -10.50
CA MET A 227 -8.18 -0.17 -9.31
C MET A 227 -7.30 0.30 -8.15
N ASN A 228 -6.11 0.85 -8.41
CA ASN A 228 -5.25 1.39 -7.35
C ASN A 228 -6.02 2.45 -6.55
N LYS A 229 -6.61 3.41 -7.26
CA LYS A 229 -7.42 4.45 -6.65
C LYS A 229 -8.68 3.90 -5.98
N GLY A 230 -9.28 2.85 -6.54
CA GLY A 230 -10.38 2.13 -5.91
C GLY A 230 -10.00 1.56 -4.54
N LEU A 231 -8.87 0.84 -4.45
CA LEU A 231 -8.35 0.30 -3.18
C LEU A 231 -8.06 1.42 -2.18
N GLU A 232 -7.52 2.54 -2.65
CA GLU A 232 -7.22 3.70 -1.81
C GLU A 232 -8.48 4.43 -1.30
N VAL A 233 -9.59 4.42 -2.05
CA VAL A 233 -10.90 4.91 -1.55
C VAL A 233 -11.32 4.08 -0.33
N ILE A 234 -11.21 2.75 -0.42
CA ILE A 234 -11.54 1.84 0.69
C ILE A 234 -10.61 2.12 1.88
N GLU A 235 -9.32 2.25 1.63
CA GLU A 235 -8.33 2.57 2.66
C GLU A 235 -8.61 3.91 3.34
N ALA A 236 -9.00 4.95 2.58
CA ALA A 236 -9.35 6.26 3.12
C ALA A 236 -10.57 6.20 4.05
N CYS A 237 -11.59 5.40 3.70
CA CYS A 237 -12.77 5.21 4.56
C CYS A 237 -12.37 4.68 5.93
N TRP A 238 -11.40 3.75 6.00
CA TRP A 238 -10.92 3.17 7.26
C TRP A 238 -9.96 4.09 8.01
N LEU A 239 -8.93 4.62 7.33
CA LEU A 239 -7.93 5.49 7.95
C LEU A 239 -8.55 6.76 8.51
N PHE A 240 -9.58 7.29 7.84
CA PHE A 240 -10.18 8.57 8.19
C PHE A 240 -11.56 8.45 8.84
N ALA A 241 -12.05 7.22 9.06
CA ALA A 241 -13.38 6.91 9.58
C ALA A 241 -14.46 7.82 8.97
N ILE A 242 -14.48 7.85 7.64
CA ILE A 242 -15.33 8.70 6.82
C ILE A 242 -16.14 7.83 5.87
N ASP A 243 -17.42 8.19 5.66
CA ASP A 243 -18.29 7.47 4.75
C ASP A 243 -17.78 7.60 3.30
N VAL A 244 -17.95 6.52 2.53
CA VAL A 244 -17.47 6.46 1.14
C VAL A 244 -18.04 7.57 0.25
N ASP A 245 -19.28 8.01 0.50
CA ASP A 245 -19.92 9.09 -0.26
C ASP A 245 -19.27 10.47 0.00
N ARG A 246 -18.38 10.55 0.99
CA ARG A 246 -17.58 11.73 1.33
C ARG A 246 -16.11 11.57 0.93
N VAL A 247 -15.78 10.54 0.15
CA VAL A 247 -14.48 10.35 -0.50
C VAL A 247 -14.67 10.50 -2.01
N GLU A 248 -14.16 11.60 -2.57
CA GLU A 248 -14.29 11.94 -3.98
C GLU A 248 -12.97 11.74 -4.71
N VAL A 249 -12.97 10.93 -5.77
CA VAL A 249 -11.79 10.78 -6.63
C VAL A 249 -11.76 11.91 -7.66
N VAL A 250 -10.60 12.56 -7.78
CA VAL A 250 -10.35 13.63 -8.75
C VAL A 250 -9.11 13.29 -9.56
N LEU A 251 -9.17 13.36 -10.89
CA LEU A 251 -7.99 13.19 -11.72
C LEU A 251 -7.11 14.45 -11.62
N HIS A 252 -5.84 14.26 -11.29
CA HIS A 252 -4.80 15.27 -11.25
C HIS A 252 -3.54 14.73 -11.97
N PRO A 253 -3.46 14.91 -13.30
CA PRO A 253 -2.41 14.33 -14.16
C PRO A 253 -0.97 14.64 -13.73
N GLN A 254 -0.75 15.81 -13.13
CA GLN A 254 0.58 16.28 -12.75
C GLN A 254 1.09 15.61 -11.47
N SER A 255 0.21 14.99 -10.68
CA SER A 255 0.55 14.32 -9.41
C SER A 255 1.37 15.19 -8.43
N VAL A 256 1.16 16.51 -8.45
CA VAL A 256 1.84 17.47 -7.56
C VAL A 256 1.04 17.71 -6.30
N ILE A 257 -0.27 17.91 -6.42
CA ILE A 257 -1.20 17.84 -5.29
C ILE A 257 -1.49 16.36 -5.05
N HIS A 258 -1.07 15.84 -3.91
CA HIS A 258 -1.22 14.42 -3.58
C HIS A 258 -2.59 14.11 -2.97
N SER A 259 -3.23 15.06 -2.28
CA SER A 259 -4.65 14.97 -1.91
C SER A 259 -5.13 16.25 -1.24
N LEU A 260 -6.44 16.38 -1.06
CA LEU A 260 -7.05 17.54 -0.41
C LEU A 260 -8.11 17.14 0.64
N VAL A 261 -8.30 18.02 1.62
CA VAL A 261 -9.30 17.91 2.69
C VAL A 261 -10.17 19.17 2.67
N ASP A 262 -11.47 18.99 2.46
CA ASP A 262 -12.49 20.04 2.38
C ASP A 262 -13.20 20.16 3.72
N TYR A 263 -13.27 21.38 4.27
CA TYR A 263 -13.79 21.70 5.59
C TYR A 263 -15.15 22.41 5.54
N ASP A 264 -15.88 22.35 6.66
CA ASP A 264 -17.22 22.93 6.83
C ASP A 264 -17.26 24.46 6.66
N ASP A 265 -16.13 25.14 6.88
CA ASP A 265 -15.98 26.59 6.67
C ASP A 265 -15.71 26.98 5.21
N GLY A 266 -15.65 26.00 4.31
CA GLY A 266 -15.35 26.18 2.89
C GLY A 266 -13.86 26.18 2.54
N SER A 267 -12.96 26.03 3.53
CA SER A 267 -11.53 25.88 3.30
C SER A 267 -11.21 24.52 2.69
N VAL A 268 -10.21 24.50 1.81
CA VAL A 268 -9.62 23.27 1.29
C VAL A 268 -8.12 23.30 1.58
N LEU A 269 -7.66 22.34 2.36
CA LEU A 269 -6.23 22.13 2.63
C LEU A 269 -5.70 21.05 1.68
N ALA A 270 -4.48 21.25 1.19
CA ALA A 270 -3.84 20.30 0.29
C ALA A 270 -2.36 20.15 0.65
N GLN A 271 -1.84 18.94 0.48
CA GLN A 271 -0.41 18.69 0.55
C GLN A 271 0.15 18.54 -0.86
N LEU A 272 1.24 19.27 -1.11
CA LEU A 272 1.92 19.34 -2.40
C LEU A 272 3.37 18.85 -2.26
N GLY A 273 3.86 18.14 -3.27
CA GLY A 273 5.23 17.64 -3.30
C GLY A 273 5.67 17.17 -4.68
N ASN A 274 6.97 16.92 -4.80
CA ASN A 274 7.47 16.11 -5.91
C ASN A 274 7.01 14.65 -5.69
N PRO A 275 6.70 13.89 -6.76
CA PRO A 275 6.25 12.51 -6.67
C PRO A 275 7.39 11.59 -6.18
N ASP A 276 7.61 11.57 -4.87
CA ASP A 276 8.71 10.87 -4.22
C ASP A 276 8.31 10.36 -2.83
N MET A 277 8.29 9.03 -2.68
CA MET A 277 7.84 8.35 -1.46
C MET A 277 8.72 8.63 -0.23
N ARG A 278 9.93 9.18 -0.40
CA ARG A 278 10.74 9.59 0.76
C ARG A 278 10.09 10.70 1.57
N THR A 279 9.24 11.53 0.95
CA THR A 279 8.48 12.58 1.66
C THR A 279 7.46 11.99 2.65
N PRO A 280 6.48 11.15 2.23
CA PRO A 280 5.53 10.55 3.17
C PRO A 280 6.20 9.62 4.19
N ILE A 281 7.26 8.90 3.80
CA ILE A 281 8.07 8.08 4.71
C ILE A 281 8.73 8.93 5.81
N ALA A 282 9.40 10.02 5.44
CA ALA A 282 10.04 10.92 6.40
C ALA A 282 9.02 11.61 7.31
N HIS A 283 7.84 11.96 6.77
CA HIS A 283 6.74 12.51 7.56
C HIS A 283 6.31 11.53 8.65
N ALA A 284 5.99 10.28 8.29
CA ALA A 284 5.50 9.30 9.24
C ALA A 284 6.57 8.87 10.26
N LEU A 285 7.84 8.75 9.84
CA LEU A 285 8.96 8.44 10.73
C LEU A 285 9.20 9.52 11.80
N ALA A 286 8.86 10.78 11.52
CA ALA A 286 9.13 11.91 12.39
C ALA A 286 7.91 12.46 13.12
N TRP A 287 6.71 12.02 12.74
CA TRP A 287 5.45 12.56 13.23
C TRP A 287 5.42 12.63 14.77
N PRO A 288 4.98 13.76 15.37
CA PRO A 288 4.38 14.96 14.75
C PRO A 288 5.38 16.02 14.28
N ARG A 289 6.69 15.72 14.28
CA ARG A 289 7.74 16.61 13.78
C ARG A 289 8.03 16.34 12.30
N ARG A 290 8.97 17.10 11.73
CA ARG A 290 9.50 16.89 10.39
C ARG A 290 11.01 16.62 10.44
N ILE A 291 11.49 15.79 9.51
CA ILE A 291 12.91 15.51 9.28
C ILE A 291 13.22 15.65 7.78
N ALA A 292 14.50 15.76 7.44
CA ALA A 292 14.93 15.82 6.04
C ALA A 292 14.68 14.47 5.34
N SER A 293 13.89 14.47 4.27
CA SER A 293 13.67 13.29 3.41
C SER A 293 14.76 13.11 2.36
N GLY A 294 15.40 14.21 1.95
CA GLY A 294 16.30 14.24 0.80
C GLY A 294 15.68 14.56 -0.54
N VAL A 295 14.37 14.78 -0.56
CA VAL A 295 13.64 15.19 -1.76
C VAL A 295 13.93 16.66 -2.04
N ALA A 296 14.10 17.00 -3.32
CA ALA A 296 14.29 18.39 -3.73
C ALA A 296 13.05 19.24 -3.39
N PRO A 297 13.21 20.55 -3.12
CA PRO A 297 12.07 21.45 -2.99
C PRO A 297 11.20 21.44 -4.26
N LEU A 298 9.89 21.62 -4.11
CA LEU A 298 8.96 21.75 -5.23
C LEU A 298 9.13 23.12 -5.90
N ASP A 299 9.31 23.12 -7.22
CA ASP A 299 9.29 24.34 -8.04
C ASP A 299 7.93 24.51 -8.71
N LEU A 300 7.04 25.29 -8.08
CA LEU A 300 5.69 25.54 -8.61
C LEU A 300 5.71 26.32 -9.93
N VAL A 301 6.70 27.18 -10.15
CA VAL A 301 6.82 27.94 -11.40
C VAL A 301 7.23 27.00 -12.53
N GLY A 302 8.14 26.06 -12.25
CA GLY A 302 8.54 25.00 -13.17
C GLY A 302 7.41 24.01 -13.50
N VAL A 303 6.56 23.68 -12.53
CA VAL A 303 5.34 22.87 -12.75
C VAL A 303 4.35 23.59 -13.66
N GLY A 304 4.13 24.89 -13.43
CA GLY A 304 3.32 25.76 -14.27
C GLY A 304 1.81 25.57 -14.13
N ARG A 305 1.25 24.45 -14.60
CA ARG A 305 -0.19 24.20 -14.63
C ARG A 305 -0.58 23.00 -13.76
N LEU A 306 -1.68 23.15 -13.02
CA LEU A 306 -2.31 22.10 -12.23
C LEU A 306 -3.74 21.94 -12.75
N GLU A 307 -4.09 20.74 -13.20
CA GLU A 307 -5.39 20.46 -13.81
C GLU A 307 -6.16 19.43 -12.97
N PHE A 308 -7.48 19.56 -13.00
CA PHE A 308 -8.40 18.68 -12.28
C PHE A 308 -9.56 18.28 -13.18
N GLU A 309 -9.87 16.99 -13.20
CA GLU A 309 -10.97 16.43 -13.99
C GLU A 309 -11.73 15.37 -13.17
N ALA A 310 -13.01 15.17 -13.47
CA ALA A 310 -13.78 14.07 -12.88
C ALA A 310 -13.40 12.74 -13.57
N PRO A 311 -13.28 11.62 -12.83
CA PRO A 311 -13.06 10.31 -13.43
C PRO A 311 -14.31 9.82 -14.16
N ASP A 312 -14.12 9.16 -15.30
CA ASP A 312 -15.18 8.48 -16.04
C ASP A 312 -15.31 7.02 -15.56
N LEU A 313 -16.40 6.71 -14.84
CA LEU A 313 -16.65 5.37 -14.30
C LEU A 313 -17.00 4.32 -15.37
N VAL A 314 -17.38 4.74 -16.58
CA VAL A 314 -17.56 3.83 -17.72
C VAL A 314 -16.20 3.39 -18.24
N ARG A 315 -15.26 4.34 -18.37
CA ARG A 315 -13.86 4.06 -18.72
C ARG A 315 -13.12 3.27 -17.64
N PHE A 316 -13.42 3.54 -16.38
CA PHE A 316 -12.75 2.92 -15.23
C PHE A 316 -13.70 2.10 -14.35
N PRO A 317 -14.21 0.94 -14.83
CA PRO A 317 -15.14 0.12 -14.07
C PRO A 317 -14.57 -0.37 -12.74
N CYS A 318 -13.25 -0.62 -12.66
CA CYS A 318 -12.60 -1.01 -11.41
C CYS A 318 -12.80 0.01 -10.28
N LEU A 319 -12.82 1.31 -10.59
CA LEU A 319 -13.09 2.35 -9.60
C LEU A 319 -14.52 2.21 -9.05
N ARG A 320 -15.51 2.06 -9.95
CA ARG A 320 -16.90 1.81 -9.57
C ARG A 320 -17.04 0.56 -8.69
N LEU A 321 -16.41 -0.55 -9.08
CA LEU A 321 -16.45 -1.82 -8.32
C LEU A 321 -15.90 -1.65 -6.90
N ALA A 322 -14.88 -0.82 -6.71
CA ALA A 322 -14.34 -0.54 -5.38
C ALA A 322 -15.33 0.24 -4.50
N TYR A 323 -16.00 1.27 -5.05
CA TYR A 323 -17.08 1.99 -4.36
C TYR A 323 -18.24 1.05 -3.98
N GLU A 324 -18.63 0.14 -4.88
CA GLU A 324 -19.66 -0.87 -4.61
C GLU A 324 -19.24 -1.84 -3.51
N ALA A 325 -17.98 -2.31 -3.52
CA ALA A 325 -17.46 -3.24 -2.53
C ALA A 325 -17.43 -2.67 -1.10
N ILE A 326 -16.97 -1.43 -0.91
CA ILE A 326 -16.98 -0.83 0.43
C ILE A 326 -18.40 -0.51 0.91
N ARG A 327 -19.33 -0.15 0.01
CA ARG A 327 -20.75 0.02 0.36
C ARG A 327 -21.40 -1.30 0.78
N ALA A 328 -21.05 -2.40 0.12
CA ALA A 328 -21.53 -3.73 0.49
C ALA A 328 -20.99 -4.17 1.86
N GLY A 329 -19.76 -3.75 2.21
CA GLY A 329 -19.13 -4.04 3.50
C GLY A 329 -18.79 -5.52 3.68
N GLY A 330 -18.53 -5.90 4.93
CA GLY A 330 -18.13 -7.27 5.27
C GLY A 330 -16.87 -7.70 4.52
N THR A 331 -16.88 -8.89 3.93
CA THR A 331 -15.75 -9.45 3.16
C THR A 331 -15.70 -8.99 1.69
N ALA A 332 -16.60 -8.11 1.22
CA ALA A 332 -16.62 -7.67 -0.18
C ALA A 332 -15.30 -6.99 -0.61
N PRO A 333 -14.67 -6.08 0.17
CA PRO A 333 -13.34 -5.54 -0.15
C PRO A 333 -12.24 -6.61 -0.25
N ALA A 334 -12.28 -7.65 0.58
CA ALA A 334 -11.33 -8.76 0.51
C ALA A 334 -11.51 -9.58 -0.77
N ILE A 335 -12.77 -9.84 -1.15
CA ILE A 335 -13.12 -10.52 -2.41
C ILE A 335 -12.63 -9.69 -3.62
N LEU A 336 -12.89 -8.37 -3.62
CA LEU A 336 -12.43 -7.44 -4.64
C LEU A 336 -10.90 -7.51 -4.80
N ASN A 337 -10.16 -7.35 -3.70
CA ASN A 337 -8.70 -7.36 -3.72
C ASN A 337 -8.15 -8.70 -4.27
N ALA A 338 -8.67 -9.82 -3.77
CA ALA A 338 -8.26 -11.15 -4.17
C ALA A 338 -8.51 -11.43 -5.66
N ALA A 339 -9.69 -11.05 -6.16
CA ALA A 339 -10.03 -11.16 -7.58
C ALA A 339 -9.12 -10.29 -8.44
N ASN A 340 -8.85 -9.06 -8.01
CA ASN A 340 -7.95 -8.13 -8.69
C ASN A 340 -6.53 -8.70 -8.79
N GLU A 341 -5.95 -9.17 -7.69
CA GLU A 341 -4.59 -9.75 -7.70
C GLU A 341 -4.46 -10.90 -8.70
N VAL A 342 -5.47 -11.78 -8.79
CA VAL A 342 -5.48 -12.89 -9.75
C VAL A 342 -5.65 -12.40 -11.18
N ALA A 343 -6.57 -11.46 -11.42
CA ALA A 343 -6.84 -10.93 -12.75
C ALA A 343 -5.63 -10.16 -13.30
N VAL A 344 -5.01 -9.29 -12.49
CA VAL A 344 -3.80 -8.55 -12.85
C VAL A 344 -2.63 -9.49 -13.10
N ALA A 345 -2.43 -10.51 -12.27
CA ALA A 345 -1.40 -11.51 -12.52
C ALA A 345 -1.64 -12.25 -13.84
N ALA A 346 -2.89 -12.62 -14.15
CA ALA A 346 -3.23 -13.24 -15.42
C ALA A 346 -2.99 -12.31 -16.62
N PHE A 347 -3.28 -11.02 -16.50
CA PHE A 347 -2.97 -10.03 -17.54
C PHE A 347 -1.46 -9.86 -17.72
N LEU A 348 -0.71 -9.70 -16.63
CA LEU A 348 0.75 -9.57 -16.64
C LEU A 348 1.48 -10.78 -17.23
N ASP A 349 0.86 -11.96 -17.18
CA ASP A 349 1.31 -13.21 -17.79
C ASP A 349 0.78 -13.40 -19.22
N GLU A 350 0.14 -12.39 -19.81
CA GLU A 350 -0.46 -12.44 -21.16
C GLU A 350 -1.54 -13.52 -21.32
N ARG A 351 -2.23 -13.87 -20.22
CA ARG A 351 -3.31 -14.87 -20.18
C ARG A 351 -4.71 -14.28 -20.07
N LEU A 352 -4.82 -12.96 -19.93
CA LEU A 352 -6.06 -12.20 -19.80
C LEU A 352 -5.89 -10.86 -20.55
N ALA A 353 -6.91 -10.40 -21.27
CA ALA A 353 -6.90 -9.07 -21.87
C ALA A 353 -7.07 -7.97 -20.79
N PHE A 354 -6.60 -6.75 -21.07
CA PHE A 354 -6.73 -5.62 -20.14
C PHE A 354 -8.20 -5.34 -19.78
N THR A 355 -9.09 -5.32 -20.77
CA THR A 355 -10.53 -5.08 -20.59
C THR A 355 -11.25 -6.19 -19.82
N ALA A 356 -10.69 -7.39 -19.78
CA ALA A 356 -11.28 -8.52 -19.05
C ALA A 356 -10.96 -8.50 -17.54
N ILE A 357 -10.04 -7.63 -17.08
CA ILE A 357 -9.74 -7.45 -15.65
C ILE A 357 -11.02 -7.07 -14.87
N PRO A 358 -11.72 -5.96 -15.19
CA PRO A 358 -12.94 -5.59 -14.47
C PRO A 358 -14.05 -6.63 -14.62
N GLU A 359 -14.17 -7.32 -15.75
CA GLU A 359 -15.18 -8.36 -15.98
C GLU A 359 -15.00 -9.55 -15.02
N VAL A 360 -13.75 -10.01 -14.84
CA VAL A 360 -13.44 -11.08 -13.88
C VAL A 360 -13.77 -10.65 -12.47
N ILE A 361 -13.39 -9.42 -12.08
CA ILE A 361 -13.63 -8.90 -10.72
C ILE A 361 -15.14 -8.81 -10.44
N GLU A 362 -15.91 -8.23 -11.36
CA GLU A 362 -17.37 -8.11 -11.25
C GLU A 362 -18.04 -9.48 -11.17
N ALA A 363 -17.61 -10.44 -11.99
CA ALA A 363 -18.14 -11.81 -11.95
C ALA A 363 -17.84 -12.54 -10.64
N VAL A 364 -16.66 -12.32 -10.03
CA VAL A 364 -16.33 -12.89 -8.71
C VAL A 364 -17.19 -12.26 -7.62
N LEU A 365 -17.33 -10.93 -7.61
CA LEU A 365 -18.19 -10.22 -6.66
C LEU A 365 -19.66 -10.64 -6.78
N GLY A 366 -20.16 -10.90 -7.99
CA GLY A 366 -21.51 -11.40 -8.21
C GLY A 366 -21.72 -12.87 -7.84
N ARG A 367 -20.64 -13.68 -7.80
CA ARG A 367 -20.70 -15.11 -7.47
C ARG A 367 -20.58 -15.38 -5.96
N LEU A 368 -19.84 -14.55 -5.23
CA LEU A 368 -19.57 -14.76 -3.80
C LEU A 368 -20.40 -13.80 -2.96
N THR A 369 -21.20 -14.36 -2.04
CA THR A 369 -21.97 -13.55 -1.08
C THR A 369 -21.05 -13.01 0.02
N PRO A 370 -20.92 -11.68 0.19
CA PRO A 370 -20.15 -11.09 1.28
C PRO A 370 -20.65 -11.59 2.63
N GLN A 371 -19.71 -11.89 3.53
CA GLN A 371 -19.97 -12.31 4.90
C GLN A 371 -19.47 -11.23 5.87
N PRO A 372 -19.88 -11.26 7.15
CA PRO A 372 -19.22 -10.45 8.18
C PRO A 372 -17.70 -10.69 8.19
N ALA A 373 -16.91 -9.63 8.26
CA ALA A 373 -15.44 -9.69 8.38
C ALA A 373 -15.04 -9.60 9.87
N ASP A 374 -15.52 -10.53 10.68
CA ASP A 374 -15.41 -10.53 12.15
C ASP A 374 -14.19 -11.29 12.70
N SER A 375 -13.42 -11.93 11.82
CA SER A 375 -12.23 -12.71 12.15
C SER A 375 -11.23 -12.72 11.00
N LEU A 376 -9.95 -12.88 11.34
CA LEU A 376 -8.90 -13.00 10.32
C LEU A 376 -9.14 -14.24 9.45
N GLU A 377 -9.63 -15.33 10.05
CA GLU A 377 -10.01 -16.56 9.37
C GLU A 377 -11.11 -16.33 8.33
N ALA A 378 -12.15 -15.55 8.65
CA ALA A 378 -13.20 -15.23 7.70
C ALA A 378 -12.68 -14.40 6.51
N VAL A 379 -11.81 -13.41 6.78
CA VAL A 379 -11.17 -12.59 5.74
C VAL A 379 -10.28 -13.45 4.83
N LEU A 380 -9.44 -14.31 5.40
CA LEU A 380 -8.55 -15.20 4.65
C LEU A 380 -9.34 -16.26 3.86
N ALA A 381 -10.44 -16.78 4.40
CA ALA A 381 -11.32 -17.71 3.68
C ALA A 381 -12.00 -17.03 2.49
N ALA A 382 -12.46 -15.78 2.65
CA ALA A 382 -13.03 -14.99 1.56
C ALA A 382 -11.99 -14.69 0.46
N ASP A 383 -10.76 -14.31 0.84
CA ASP A 383 -9.64 -14.14 -0.10
C ASP A 383 -9.36 -15.44 -0.87
N ALA A 384 -9.23 -16.57 -0.18
CA ALA A 384 -8.96 -17.85 -0.81
C ALA A 384 -10.06 -18.26 -1.82
N GLY A 385 -11.33 -18.14 -1.43
CA GLY A 385 -12.48 -18.44 -2.29
C GLY A 385 -12.57 -17.52 -3.51
N ALA A 386 -12.28 -16.23 -3.33
CA ALA A 386 -12.24 -15.25 -4.42
C ALA A 386 -11.10 -15.55 -5.40
N ARG A 387 -9.91 -15.93 -4.91
CA ARG A 387 -8.79 -16.34 -5.78
C ARG A 387 -9.14 -17.58 -6.59
N GLU A 388 -9.79 -18.57 -5.99
CA GLU A 388 -10.23 -19.77 -6.69
C GLU A 388 -11.22 -19.42 -7.81
N ALA A 389 -12.27 -18.67 -7.49
CA ALA A 389 -13.27 -18.23 -8.46
C ALA A 389 -12.65 -17.41 -9.61
N ALA A 390 -11.73 -16.49 -9.31
CA ALA A 390 -11.03 -15.68 -10.30
C ALA A 390 -10.16 -16.54 -11.24
N ARG A 391 -9.44 -17.53 -10.71
CA ARG A 391 -8.63 -18.45 -11.52
C ARG A 391 -9.48 -19.29 -12.47
N GLU A 392 -10.63 -19.77 -12.02
CA GLU A 392 -11.58 -20.49 -12.86
C GLU A 392 -12.08 -19.62 -14.04
N LEU A 393 -12.43 -18.36 -13.77
CA LEU A 393 -12.90 -17.42 -14.79
C LEU A 393 -11.80 -17.08 -15.80
N CYS A 394 -10.59 -16.78 -15.33
CA CYS A 394 -9.43 -16.54 -16.20
C CYS A 394 -9.14 -17.74 -17.11
N ALA A 395 -9.29 -18.98 -16.61
CA ALA A 395 -9.07 -20.19 -17.39
C ALA A 395 -10.19 -20.48 -18.42
N ARG A 396 -11.39 -19.95 -18.22
CA ARG A 396 -12.52 -20.07 -19.18
C ARG A 396 -12.40 -19.05 -20.32
N GLY A 397 -12.04 -17.80 -20.02
CA GLY A 397 -11.83 -16.77 -21.04
C GLY A 397 -10.76 -17.15 -22.08
N ARG A 398 -9.67 -17.81 -21.62
CA ARG A 398 -8.63 -18.35 -22.53
C ARG A 398 -9.16 -19.40 -23.51
N ARG A 399 -10.16 -20.20 -23.13
CA ARG A 399 -10.71 -21.24 -24.02
C ARG A 399 -11.63 -20.67 -25.09
N GLN A 400 -12.29 -19.55 -24.83
CA GLN A 400 -13.17 -18.87 -25.79
C GLN A 400 -12.39 -17.99 -26.77
N ALA A 401 -11.20 -17.49 -26.40
CA ALA A 401 -10.34 -16.70 -27.30
C ALA A 401 -9.49 -17.55 -28.27
N VAL A 402 -9.35 -18.85 -28.02
CA VAL A 402 -8.56 -19.80 -28.85
C VAL A 402 -9.47 -20.64 -29.78
N SER A 403 -10.79 -20.55 -29.63
CA SER A 403 -11.80 -21.12 -30.55
C SER A 403 -12.34 -20.06 -31.48
#